data_AF-A0A934JU18-F1
#
_entry.id   AF-A0A934JU18-F1
#
_cell.length_a   1.000
_cell.length_b   1.000
_cell.length_c   1.000
_cell.angle_alpha   90.00
_cell.angle_beta   90.00
_cell.angle_gamma   90.00
#
_symmetry.space_group_name_H-M   'P 1'
#
loop_
_entity.id
_entity.type
_entity.pdbx_description
1 polymer ?
#
loop_
_entity_poly.entity_id
_entity_poly.type
_entity_poly.pdbx_seq_one_letter_code
_entity_poly.pdbx_strand_id
1 'polypeptide(L)'
;MLFIEALSKANSQPKTRPLINKRKNRTIISNRDSVALSSAAHQVKEIHLDSREKTPLTPSNSIFANLIEHVINYLTGAKLTLHSPEELNLEQNDWQLFLQVPPVNTENTKKQGSYLVPAIHRQPPAKQLIFHIPVKPAYGKTIEMTLLLSAHHGSPEIPQLFHLFPKENQLPALNTPYTPEFIDQQITHYHVLLDQDGEADQLSPLYSYVNQSRIIDEHASQPLLSGLRIWRAKGNILNPVVLGDNRIGMLFFGHYHPLDSSNISLEERQRQSNKLYTKA
;
A
#
# COMPACT_ATOMS: atom_id res chain seq x y z
N MET A 1 -7.22 -43.88 26.10
CA MET A 1 -8.52 -44.42 26.52
C MET A 1 -8.73 -44.06 27.98
N LEU A 2 -9.86 -43.40 28.25
CA LEU A 2 -10.53 -43.02 29.52
C LEU A 2 -9.87 -43.41 30.86
N PHE A 3 -9.80 -42.46 31.79
CA PHE A 3 -10.45 -42.60 33.10
C PHE A 3 -11.02 -41.27 33.59
N ILE A 4 -12.29 -41.34 34.01
CA ILE A 4 -13.17 -40.30 34.55
C ILE A 4 -12.99 -40.31 36.07
N GLU A 5 -13.01 -39.14 36.71
CA GLU A 5 -13.42 -39.08 38.12
C GLU A 5 -14.50 -38.02 38.33
N ALA A 6 -15.69 -38.52 38.67
CA ALA A 6 -16.86 -37.75 39.06
C ALA A 6 -16.96 -37.78 40.58
N LEU A 7 -16.97 -36.62 41.24
CA LEU A 7 -17.44 -36.53 42.62
C LEU A 7 -18.89 -36.06 42.63
N SER A 8 -19.72 -36.96 43.13
CA SER A 8 -21.16 -36.85 43.29
C SER A 8 -21.56 -36.10 44.57
N LYS A 9 -22.57 -35.23 44.42
CA LYS A 9 -23.73 -34.98 45.31
C LYS A 9 -23.52 -34.75 46.81
N ALA A 10 -24.05 -33.62 47.29
CA ALA A 10 -25.03 -33.63 48.38
C ALA A 10 -26.04 -32.48 48.26
N ASN A 11 -27.31 -32.82 48.43
CA ASN A 11 -28.49 -31.98 48.33
C ASN A 11 -28.71 -31.10 49.57
N SER A 12 -29.23 -29.89 49.39
CA SER A 12 -30.30 -29.35 50.24
C SER A 12 -31.08 -28.24 49.52
N GLN A 13 -32.35 -28.49 49.24
CA GLN A 13 -33.40 -27.53 48.87
C GLN A 13 -34.34 -27.33 50.08
N PRO A 14 -35.37 -26.45 50.06
CA PRO A 14 -35.53 -25.14 49.40
C PRO A 14 -36.16 -24.08 50.34
N LYS A 15 -36.10 -22.78 50.01
CA LYS A 15 -37.14 -21.81 50.42
C LYS A 15 -37.50 -20.86 49.28
N THR A 16 -38.79 -20.63 49.18
CA THR A 16 -39.58 -20.10 48.06
C THR A 16 -39.61 -18.56 47.96
N ARG A 17 -39.37 -18.05 46.74
CA ARG A 17 -40.10 -17.00 45.95
C ARG A 17 -40.51 -15.65 46.60
N PRO A 18 -40.45 -14.50 45.88
CA PRO A 18 -41.20 -14.34 44.62
C PRO A 18 -40.50 -13.66 43.44
N LEU A 19 -41.15 -13.89 42.29
CA LEU A 19 -40.87 -13.42 40.94
C LEU A 19 -40.87 -11.90 40.82
N ILE A 20 -39.84 -11.33 40.17
CA ILE A 20 -40.02 -10.21 39.23
C ILE A 20 -39.13 -10.46 38.00
N ASN A 21 -39.81 -10.70 36.88
CA ASN A 21 -39.25 -10.74 35.54
C ASN A 21 -38.70 -9.36 35.13
N LYS A 22 -37.39 -9.25 34.89
CA LYS A 22 -36.85 -8.34 33.87
C LYS A 22 -35.78 -9.10 33.07
N ARG A 23 -36.19 -9.58 31.90
CA ARG A 23 -35.32 -10.14 30.87
C ARG A 23 -34.20 -9.15 30.54
N LYS A 24 -32.96 -9.44 30.93
CA LYS A 24 -31.78 -8.96 30.21
C LYS A 24 -31.36 -10.09 29.28
N ASN A 25 -31.66 -9.97 28.00
CA ASN A 25 -31.02 -10.77 26.97
C ASN A 25 -29.53 -10.36 26.94
N ARG A 26 -28.72 -10.99 27.79
CA ARG A 26 -27.28 -11.16 27.52
C ARG A 26 -27.13 -12.52 26.89
N THR A 27 -27.09 -12.55 25.57
CA THR A 27 -26.48 -13.63 24.82
C THR A 27 -25.01 -13.69 25.25
N ILE A 28 -24.71 -14.56 26.23
CA ILE A 28 -23.36 -15.02 26.48
C ILE A 28 -23.06 -15.98 25.32
N ILE A 29 -22.55 -15.45 24.22
CA ILE A 29 -21.93 -16.26 23.18
C ILE A 29 -20.61 -16.73 23.75
N SER A 30 -20.50 -18.02 24.03
CA SER A 30 -19.24 -18.67 24.35
C SER A 30 -18.39 -18.77 23.08
N ASN A 31 -17.74 -17.68 22.68
CA ASN A 31 -16.65 -17.75 21.71
C ASN A 31 -15.38 -18.12 22.48
N ARG A 32 -15.13 -19.44 22.59
CA ARG A 32 -13.87 -19.97 23.14
C ARG A 32 -12.91 -20.53 22.08
N ASP A 33 -13.20 -20.31 20.79
CA ASP A 33 -12.31 -20.66 19.68
C ASP A 33 -12.09 -19.53 18.67
N SER A 34 -12.35 -18.28 19.06
CA SER A 34 -11.93 -17.12 18.25
C SER A 34 -10.50 -16.76 18.63
N VAL A 35 -9.54 -17.17 17.79
CA VAL A 35 -8.20 -16.56 17.77
C VAL A 35 -8.42 -15.07 17.55
N ALA A 36 -8.18 -14.27 18.59
CA ALA A 36 -8.23 -12.82 18.47
C ALA A 36 -7.04 -12.39 17.61
N LEU A 37 -7.25 -12.33 16.29
CA LEU A 37 -6.38 -11.57 15.40
C LEU A 37 -6.27 -10.17 16.01
N SER A 38 -5.03 -9.67 16.14
CA SER A 38 -4.76 -8.36 16.71
C SER A 38 -5.68 -7.30 16.09
N SER A 39 -6.06 -6.28 16.85
CA SER A 39 -6.92 -5.19 16.34
C SER A 39 -6.37 -4.52 15.06
N ALA A 40 -5.07 -4.66 14.80
CA ALA A 40 -4.41 -4.30 13.54
C ALA A 40 -4.85 -5.14 12.33
N ALA A 41 -5.10 -6.44 12.50
CA ALA A 41 -5.59 -7.32 11.42
C ALA A 41 -7.04 -7.01 11.01
N HIS A 42 -7.82 -6.36 11.88
CA HIS A 42 -9.19 -5.91 11.56
C HIS A 42 -9.23 -4.57 10.79
N GLN A 43 -8.08 -3.93 10.54
CA GLN A 43 -8.00 -2.63 9.89
C GLN A 43 -7.34 -2.66 8.49
N VAL A 44 -6.96 -3.84 7.99
CA VAL A 44 -6.41 -3.95 6.63
C VAL A 44 -7.54 -3.68 5.64
N LYS A 45 -7.55 -2.46 5.10
CA LYS A 45 -8.45 -2.08 4.02
C LYS A 45 -7.85 -2.58 2.72
N GLU A 46 -8.65 -3.29 1.94
CA GLU A 46 -8.27 -3.67 0.59
C GLU A 46 -8.96 -2.72 -0.38
N ILE A 47 -8.19 -2.27 -1.37
CA ILE A 47 -8.66 -1.50 -2.51
C ILE A 47 -8.43 -2.31 -3.77
N HIS A 48 -9.10 -1.91 -4.84
CA HIS A 48 -8.78 -2.39 -6.18
C HIS A 48 -8.61 -1.22 -7.15
N LEU A 49 -7.74 -1.42 -8.13
CA LEU A 49 -7.54 -0.55 -9.29
C LEU A 49 -8.08 -1.28 -10.52
N ASP A 50 -8.93 -0.60 -11.27
CA ASP A 50 -9.60 -1.18 -12.43
C ASP A 50 -9.21 -0.45 -13.71
N SER A 51 -9.16 -1.18 -14.82
CA SER A 51 -8.79 -0.63 -16.13
C SER A 51 -9.67 0.56 -16.57
N ARG A 52 -10.92 0.62 -16.07
CA ARG A 52 -11.96 1.58 -16.45
C ARG A 52 -12.05 2.82 -15.55
N GLU A 53 -11.73 2.68 -14.26
CA GLU A 53 -11.90 3.74 -13.26
C GLU A 53 -10.65 4.62 -13.17
N LYS A 54 -10.50 5.49 -14.17
CA LYS A 54 -9.36 6.39 -14.28
C LYS A 54 -9.69 7.72 -14.91
N THR A 55 -8.83 8.69 -14.65
CA THR A 55 -8.80 9.96 -15.37
C THR A 55 -7.86 9.89 -16.56
N PRO A 56 -8.06 10.69 -17.62
CA PRO A 56 -7.11 10.78 -18.72
C PRO A 56 -5.72 11.17 -18.22
N LEU A 57 -4.67 10.57 -18.80
CA LEU A 57 -3.30 10.92 -18.47
C LEU A 57 -3.02 12.36 -18.93
N THR A 58 -2.73 13.24 -17.97
CA THR A 58 -2.46 14.66 -18.24
C THR A 58 -0.95 14.93 -18.26
N PRO A 59 -0.51 16.03 -18.91
CA PRO A 59 0.88 16.48 -18.82
C PRO A 59 1.40 16.66 -17.38
N SER A 60 0.53 17.09 -16.45
CA SER A 60 0.87 17.19 -15.03
C SER A 60 1.15 15.82 -14.40
N ASN A 61 0.41 14.79 -14.79
CA ASN A 61 0.68 13.40 -14.37
C ASN A 61 2.03 12.93 -14.92
N SER A 62 2.34 13.23 -16.18
CA SER A 62 3.63 12.89 -16.79
C SER A 62 4.81 13.55 -16.08
N ILE A 63 4.71 14.84 -15.72
CA ILE A 63 5.77 15.50 -14.92
C ILE A 63 5.95 14.80 -13.59
N PHE A 64 4.85 14.54 -12.88
CA PHE A 64 4.92 13.88 -11.58
C PHE A 64 5.51 12.46 -11.66
N ALA A 65 5.12 11.68 -12.68
CA ALA A 65 5.70 10.38 -12.97
C ALA A 65 7.21 10.49 -13.23
N ASN A 66 7.65 11.44 -14.06
CA ASN A 66 9.07 11.65 -14.36
C ASN A 66 9.87 12.07 -13.11
N LEU A 67 9.30 12.87 -12.21
CA LEU A 67 9.95 13.23 -10.94
C LEU A 67 10.17 11.98 -10.07
N ILE A 68 9.18 11.10 -9.98
CA ILE A 68 9.30 9.84 -9.24
C ILE A 68 10.36 8.95 -9.89
N GLU A 69 10.29 8.73 -11.21
CA GLU A 69 11.27 7.94 -11.95
C GLU A 69 12.69 8.44 -11.70
N HIS A 70 12.90 9.76 -11.82
CA HIS A 70 14.20 10.38 -11.62
C HIS A 70 14.76 10.16 -10.21
N VAL A 71 13.90 10.25 -9.19
CA VAL A 71 14.28 9.99 -7.79
C VAL A 71 14.58 8.51 -7.56
N ILE A 72 13.76 7.59 -8.07
CA ILE A 72 14.00 6.16 -7.90
C ILE A 72 15.26 5.71 -8.66
N ASN A 73 15.52 6.26 -9.84
CA ASN A 73 16.77 6.03 -10.59
C ASN A 73 17.99 6.51 -9.81
N TYR A 74 17.90 7.68 -9.18
CA TYR A 74 18.95 8.18 -8.30
C TYR A 74 19.19 7.27 -7.09
N LEU A 75 18.12 6.81 -6.44
CA LEU A 75 18.20 5.94 -5.26
C LEU A 75 18.76 4.54 -5.57
N THR A 76 18.42 4.00 -6.74
CA THR A 76 18.87 2.67 -7.17
C THR A 76 20.24 2.69 -7.83
N GLY A 77 20.66 3.84 -8.37
CA GLY A 77 21.80 3.89 -9.30
C GLY A 77 21.52 3.17 -10.62
N ALA A 78 20.25 2.86 -10.92
CA ALA A 78 19.84 2.16 -12.13
C ALA A 78 19.02 3.07 -13.04
N LYS A 79 18.93 2.69 -14.33
CA LYS A 79 18.06 3.33 -15.30
C LYS A 79 16.78 2.51 -15.43
N LEU A 80 15.84 2.77 -14.52
CA LEU A 80 14.49 2.24 -14.58
C LEU A 80 13.61 3.20 -15.37
N THR A 81 12.67 2.64 -16.12
CA THR A 81 11.63 3.39 -16.82
C THR A 81 10.32 3.21 -16.08
N LEU A 82 9.60 4.31 -15.83
CA LEU A 82 8.26 4.26 -15.29
C LEU A 82 7.25 4.24 -16.44
N HIS A 83 6.54 3.13 -16.58
CA HIS A 83 5.55 2.98 -17.64
C HIS A 83 4.15 3.35 -17.17
N SER A 84 3.31 3.80 -18.09
CA SER A 84 1.87 3.88 -17.84
C SER A 84 1.16 2.62 -18.35
N PRO A 85 0.01 2.21 -17.78
CA PRO A 85 -0.78 1.11 -18.32
C PRO A 85 -1.17 1.30 -19.79
N GLU A 86 -1.36 2.55 -20.23
CA GLU A 86 -1.64 2.92 -21.63
C GLU A 86 -0.48 2.60 -22.55
N GLU A 87 0.75 2.93 -22.15
CA GLU A 87 1.95 2.60 -22.92
C GLU A 87 2.10 1.10 -23.11
N LEU A 88 1.64 0.30 -22.15
CA LEU A 88 1.66 -1.17 -22.18
C LEU A 88 0.44 -1.79 -22.90
N ASN A 89 -0.45 -0.98 -23.48
CA ASN A 89 -1.70 -1.42 -24.12
C ASN A 89 -2.65 -2.18 -23.18
N LEU A 90 -2.57 -1.92 -21.87
CA LEU A 90 -3.42 -2.59 -20.88
C LEU A 90 -4.87 -2.10 -20.91
N GLU A 91 -5.16 -0.96 -21.57
CA GLU A 91 -6.52 -0.42 -21.69
C GLU A 91 -7.48 -1.32 -22.49
N GLN A 92 -6.95 -2.12 -23.42
CA GLN A 92 -7.77 -2.98 -24.27
C GLN A 92 -8.34 -4.18 -23.52
N ASN A 93 -7.85 -4.42 -22.31
CA ASN A 93 -8.20 -5.55 -21.49
C ASN A 93 -8.92 -5.10 -20.21
N ASP A 94 -9.91 -5.85 -19.79
CA ASP A 94 -10.51 -5.69 -18.47
C ASP A 94 -9.64 -6.39 -17.44
N TRP A 95 -8.95 -5.59 -16.62
CA TRP A 95 -8.14 -6.06 -15.51
C TRP A 95 -8.52 -5.34 -14.23
N GLN A 96 -8.28 -6.03 -13.12
CA GLN A 96 -8.44 -5.50 -11.76
C GLN A 96 -7.22 -5.90 -10.95
N LEU A 97 -6.72 -4.96 -10.14
CA LEU A 97 -5.55 -5.14 -9.30
C LEU A 97 -5.93 -4.90 -7.85
N PHE A 98 -5.84 -5.93 -7.02
CA PHE A 98 -6.17 -5.84 -5.60
C PHE A 98 -4.93 -5.48 -4.79
N LEU A 99 -5.05 -4.48 -3.91
CA LEU A 99 -3.96 -3.99 -3.08
C LEU A 99 -4.43 -3.85 -1.65
N GLN A 100 -3.57 -4.23 -0.72
CA GLN A 100 -3.75 -3.91 0.69
C GLN A 100 -3.24 -2.50 0.94
N VAL A 101 -4.11 -1.65 1.47
CA VAL A 101 -3.74 -0.29 1.86
C VAL A 101 -3.12 -0.36 3.25
N PRO A 102 -1.90 0.17 3.41
CA PRO A 102 -1.26 0.14 4.71
C PRO A 102 -1.99 1.12 5.67
N PRO A 103 -1.91 0.90 6.98
CA PRO A 103 -2.70 1.67 7.94
C PRO A 103 -2.34 3.16 7.90
N VAL A 104 -3.34 4.01 7.66
CA VAL A 104 -3.19 5.46 7.75
C VAL A 104 -3.17 5.83 9.23
N ASN A 105 -2.12 6.52 9.67
CA ASN A 105 -1.96 6.92 11.06
C ASN A 105 -3.19 7.72 11.53
N THR A 106 -4.07 7.08 12.30
CA THR A 106 -5.06 7.78 13.11
C THR A 106 -4.37 8.09 14.43
N GLU A 107 -4.02 9.35 14.65
CA GLU A 107 -3.37 9.77 15.88
C GLU A 107 -4.17 9.33 17.13
N ASN A 108 -3.44 8.79 18.11
CA ASN A 108 -3.73 8.86 19.53
C ASN A 108 -5.08 8.29 20.01
N THR A 109 -5.33 6.99 19.78
CA THR A 109 -6.17 6.26 20.75
C THR A 109 -5.41 6.20 22.07
N LYS A 110 -5.91 6.97 23.05
CA LYS A 110 -5.49 6.96 24.46
C LYS A 110 -5.16 5.53 24.88
N LYS A 111 -3.92 5.30 25.33
CA LYS A 111 -3.48 4.07 25.97
C LYS A 111 -4.43 3.74 27.13
N GLN A 112 -5.39 2.84 26.90
CA GLN A 112 -6.11 2.14 27.95
C GLN A 112 -5.82 0.66 27.78
N GLY A 113 -5.26 0.05 28.84
CA GLY A 113 -5.05 -1.39 28.94
C GLY A 113 -3.57 -1.76 28.96
N SER A 114 -3.03 -1.96 30.15
CA SER A 114 -1.70 -2.54 30.37
C SER A 114 -1.66 -3.99 29.88
N TYR A 115 -0.97 -4.23 28.78
CA TYR A 115 -0.26 -5.48 28.56
C TYR A 115 1.20 -5.11 28.31
N LEU A 116 2.12 -5.83 28.97
CA LEU A 116 3.56 -5.70 28.75
C LEU A 116 3.86 -6.15 27.33
N VAL A 117 3.84 -5.19 26.39
CA VAL A 117 4.35 -5.41 25.03
C VAL A 117 5.86 -5.61 25.16
N PRO A 118 6.44 -6.70 24.62
CA PRO A 118 7.89 -6.89 24.63
C PRO A 118 8.55 -5.67 24.01
N ALA A 119 9.71 -5.27 24.54
CA ALA A 119 10.43 -4.09 24.09
C ALA A 119 10.88 -4.27 22.63
N ILE A 120 10.00 -3.91 21.69
CA ILE A 120 10.34 -3.78 20.29
C ILE A 120 11.52 -2.80 20.26
N HIS A 121 12.67 -3.26 19.78
CA HIS A 121 13.79 -2.40 19.46
C HIS A 121 13.29 -1.38 18.42
N ARG A 122 12.79 -0.25 18.91
CA ARG A 122 12.34 0.84 18.06
C ARG A 122 13.59 1.38 17.38
N GLN A 123 13.76 1.00 16.11
CA GLN A 123 14.71 1.68 15.26
C GLN A 123 14.45 3.19 15.33
N PRO A 124 15.50 4.02 15.27
CA PRO A 124 15.32 5.47 15.24
C PRO A 124 14.36 5.83 14.11
N PRO A 125 13.50 6.85 14.29
CA PRO A 125 12.53 7.22 13.27
C PRO A 125 13.25 7.51 11.95
N ALA A 126 12.75 6.93 10.86
CA ALA A 126 13.27 7.17 9.53
C ALA A 126 13.31 8.68 9.28
N LYS A 127 14.48 9.21 8.88
CA LYS A 127 14.53 10.58 8.36
C LYS A 127 13.76 10.62 7.04
N GLN A 128 13.08 11.72 6.78
CA GLN A 128 12.50 11.99 5.47
C GLN A 128 13.62 12.45 4.54
N LEU A 129 13.58 11.99 3.29
CA LEU A 129 14.52 12.40 2.25
C LEU A 129 13.87 13.49 1.40
N ILE A 130 14.58 14.58 1.17
CA ILE A 130 14.17 15.72 0.36
C ILE A 130 15.02 15.69 -0.91
N PHE A 131 14.37 15.66 -2.06
CA PHE A 131 15.02 15.70 -3.35
C PHE A 131 14.72 17.02 -4.05
N HIS A 132 15.76 17.78 -4.32
CA HIS A 132 15.74 19.02 -5.08
C HIS A 132 16.07 18.68 -6.54
N ILE A 133 15.10 18.94 -7.42
CA ILE A 133 15.11 18.52 -8.81
C ILE A 133 14.96 19.78 -9.69
N PRO A 134 16.05 20.22 -10.34
CA PRO A 134 15.98 21.30 -11.30
C PRO A 134 15.24 20.82 -12.57
N VAL A 135 14.03 21.30 -12.79
CA VAL A 135 13.22 20.95 -13.96
C VAL A 135 13.44 21.97 -15.07
N LYS A 136 14.01 21.51 -16.18
CA LYS A 136 14.32 22.34 -17.35
C LYS A 136 13.17 22.23 -18.38
N PRO A 137 12.44 23.32 -18.66
CA PRO A 137 11.46 23.37 -19.74
C PRO A 137 12.12 23.28 -21.13
N ALA A 138 11.31 23.16 -22.18
CA ALA A 138 11.78 23.08 -23.56
C ALA A 138 12.71 24.24 -23.97
N TYR A 139 12.50 25.42 -23.40
CA TYR A 139 13.36 26.60 -23.51
C TYR A 139 13.21 27.43 -22.23
N GLY A 140 14.10 28.38 -21.96
CA GLY A 140 13.95 29.31 -20.83
C GLY A 140 14.64 28.85 -19.53
N LYS A 141 14.16 29.37 -18.39
CA LYS A 141 14.78 29.17 -17.08
C LYS A 141 14.34 27.85 -16.45
N THR A 142 15.26 27.24 -15.72
CA THR A 142 15.00 26.06 -14.90
C THR A 142 14.17 26.43 -13.67
N ILE A 143 13.22 25.58 -13.31
CA ILE A 143 12.33 25.73 -12.16
C ILE A 143 12.64 24.61 -11.18
N GLU A 144 12.83 24.96 -9.91
CA GLU A 144 13.15 23.99 -8.87
C GLU A 144 11.89 23.28 -8.39
N MET A 145 11.86 21.95 -8.48
CA MET A 145 10.80 21.11 -7.92
C MET A 145 11.37 20.23 -6.81
N THR A 146 10.58 20.01 -5.76
CA THR A 146 10.97 19.24 -4.59
C THR A 146 10.08 18.02 -4.41
N LEU A 147 10.68 16.86 -4.21
CA LEU A 147 9.99 15.63 -3.82
C LEU A 147 10.43 15.19 -2.43
N LEU A 148 9.50 15.21 -1.48
CA LEU A 148 9.66 14.68 -0.13
C LEU A 148 9.27 13.19 -0.15
N LEU A 149 10.21 12.34 0.24
CA LEU A 149 10.04 10.89 0.36
C LEU A 149 10.07 10.52 1.84
N SER A 150 9.04 9.82 2.31
CA SER A 150 8.99 9.29 3.68
C SER A 150 8.76 7.80 3.66
N ALA A 151 9.31 7.07 4.63
CA ALA A 151 8.93 5.67 4.84
C ALA A 151 7.46 5.62 5.27
N HIS A 152 6.70 4.68 4.70
CA HIS A 152 5.33 4.45 5.17
C HIS A 152 5.35 3.89 6.60
N HIS A 153 4.56 4.47 7.51
CA HIS A 153 4.57 4.10 8.93
C HIS A 153 4.00 2.70 9.23
N GLY A 154 3.26 2.14 8.27
CA GLY A 154 2.72 0.78 8.35
C GLY A 154 3.71 -0.30 7.95
N SER A 155 4.84 0.06 7.33
CA SER A 155 5.84 -0.90 6.88
C SER A 155 6.53 -1.54 8.08
N PRO A 156 6.69 -2.88 8.14
CA PRO A 156 7.32 -3.56 9.26
C PRO A 156 8.79 -3.19 9.43
N GLU A 157 9.46 -2.86 8.32
CA GLU A 157 10.85 -2.44 8.29
C GLU A 157 11.00 -1.15 7.49
N ILE A 158 11.84 -0.23 7.99
CA ILE A 158 12.18 0.98 7.26
C ILE A 158 13.22 0.60 6.19
N PRO A 159 12.98 0.90 4.91
CA PRO A 159 13.96 0.64 3.86
C PRO A 159 15.32 1.28 4.17
N GLN A 160 16.41 0.54 3.99
CA GLN A 160 17.76 0.99 4.34
C GLN A 160 18.17 2.30 3.66
N LEU A 161 17.58 2.62 2.50
CA LEU A 161 17.80 3.88 1.78
C LEU A 161 17.57 5.11 2.67
N PHE A 162 16.62 5.06 3.61
CA PHE A 162 16.33 6.16 4.53
C PHE A 162 17.45 6.39 5.54
N HIS A 163 18.34 5.42 5.74
CA HIS A 163 19.52 5.57 6.59
C HIS A 163 20.76 5.94 5.78
N LEU A 164 20.90 5.40 4.56
CA LEU A 164 22.07 5.56 3.69
C LEU A 164 22.17 6.95 3.05
N PHE A 165 21.08 7.47 2.49
CA PHE A 165 21.10 8.74 1.75
C PHE A 165 21.09 9.95 2.70
N PRO A 166 21.71 11.08 2.35
CA PRO A 166 21.61 12.31 3.14
C PRO A 166 20.15 12.81 3.17
N LYS A 167 19.80 13.64 4.17
CA LYS A 167 18.44 14.15 4.33
C LYS A 167 18.00 14.99 3.13
N GLU A 168 18.90 15.82 2.61
CA GLU A 168 18.67 16.65 1.43
C GLU A 168 19.60 16.18 0.31
N ASN A 169 19.04 16.03 -0.89
CA ASN A 169 19.72 15.50 -2.06
C ASN A 169 19.44 16.43 -3.24
N GLN A 170 20.49 16.80 -3.96
CA GLN A 170 20.42 17.59 -5.19
C GLN A 170 20.53 16.65 -6.37
N LEU A 171 19.52 16.63 -7.24
CA LEU A 171 19.48 15.77 -8.42
C LEU A 171 19.95 16.52 -9.67
N PRO A 172 20.45 15.80 -10.69
CA PRO A 172 20.68 16.37 -12.01
C PRO A 172 19.40 16.96 -12.61
N ALA A 173 19.56 17.88 -13.56
CA ALA A 173 18.43 18.52 -14.20
C ALA A 173 17.55 17.52 -14.97
N LEU A 174 16.25 17.59 -14.75
CA LEU A 174 15.23 16.84 -15.47
C LEU A 174 14.73 17.67 -16.64
N ASN A 175 15.03 17.25 -17.87
CA ASN A 175 14.56 17.93 -19.07
C ASN A 175 13.12 17.51 -19.39
N THR A 176 12.28 18.47 -19.75
CA THR A 176 10.89 18.22 -20.14
C THR A 176 10.58 18.87 -21.48
N PRO A 177 9.65 18.32 -22.27
CA PRO A 177 9.23 18.91 -23.53
C PRO A 177 8.25 20.08 -23.34
N TYR A 178 7.85 20.41 -22.11
CA TYR A 178 6.80 21.40 -21.84
C TYR A 178 7.35 22.83 -21.80
N THR A 179 6.48 23.79 -22.07
CA THR A 179 6.85 25.21 -22.07
C THR A 179 7.04 25.75 -20.65
N PRO A 180 7.83 26.83 -20.47
CA PRO A 180 7.99 27.49 -19.18
C PRO A 180 6.67 27.86 -18.50
N GLU A 181 5.73 28.42 -19.28
CA GLU A 181 4.45 28.90 -18.76
C GLU A 181 3.61 27.77 -18.18
N PHE A 182 3.74 26.56 -18.75
CA PHE A 182 3.11 25.37 -18.21
C PHE A 182 3.81 24.90 -16.93
N ILE A 183 5.14 24.83 -16.93
CA ILE A 183 5.92 24.36 -15.77
C ILE A 183 5.72 25.30 -14.56
N ASP A 184 5.65 26.61 -14.78
CA ASP A 184 5.43 27.63 -13.74
C ASP A 184 4.08 27.46 -13.01
N GLN A 185 3.10 26.81 -13.64
CA GLN A 185 1.78 26.55 -13.06
C GLN A 185 1.71 25.22 -12.30
N GLN A 186 2.75 24.40 -12.37
CA GLN A 186 2.73 23.07 -11.75
C GLN A 186 2.95 23.12 -10.24
N ILE A 187 2.50 22.07 -9.57
CA ILE A 187 2.87 21.82 -8.17
C ILE A 187 4.38 21.61 -8.12
N THR A 188 5.07 22.42 -7.33
CA THR A 188 6.54 22.32 -7.18
C THR A 188 6.95 21.49 -5.97
N HIS A 189 6.01 21.10 -5.10
CA HIS A 189 6.31 20.36 -3.88
C HIS A 189 5.40 19.13 -3.77
N TYR A 190 6.00 17.95 -3.88
CA TYR A 190 5.31 16.68 -3.75
C TYR A 190 5.73 15.98 -2.46
N HIS A 191 4.78 15.30 -1.82
CA HIS A 191 5.05 14.37 -0.72
C HIS A 191 4.50 13.00 -1.09
N VAL A 192 5.38 12.00 -1.02
CA VAL A 192 5.07 10.60 -1.28
C VAL A 192 5.60 9.72 -0.17
N LEU A 193 4.90 8.61 0.06
CA LEU A 193 5.25 7.59 1.02
C LEU A 193 5.74 6.36 0.26
N LEU A 194 6.91 5.86 0.62
CA LEU A 194 7.49 4.67 0.03
C LEU A 194 7.28 3.49 0.97
N ASP A 195 6.83 2.39 0.38
CA ASP A 195 6.66 1.11 1.02
C ASP A 195 7.38 0.02 0.21
N GLN A 196 7.96 -0.95 0.91
CA GLN A 196 8.60 -2.14 0.32
C GLN A 196 8.05 -3.44 0.89
N ASP A 197 6.91 -3.37 1.58
CA ASP A 197 6.23 -4.53 2.16
C ASP A 197 5.21 -5.16 1.22
N GLY A 198 5.16 -4.70 -0.04
CA GLY A 198 4.22 -5.21 -1.02
C GLY A 198 4.54 -6.63 -1.48
N GLU A 199 3.56 -7.27 -2.10
CA GLU A 199 3.78 -8.56 -2.74
C GLU A 199 4.80 -8.41 -3.88
N ALA A 200 5.77 -9.34 -3.93
CA ALA A 200 6.84 -9.32 -4.91
C ALA A 200 6.33 -9.37 -6.36
N ASP A 201 5.18 -10.02 -6.57
CA ASP A 201 4.48 -10.22 -7.84
C ASP A 201 3.12 -9.51 -7.85
N GLN A 202 2.99 -8.37 -7.16
CA GLN A 202 1.74 -7.61 -7.06
C GLN A 202 1.13 -7.23 -8.43
N LEU A 203 1.95 -7.13 -9.50
CA LEU A 203 1.48 -6.86 -10.85
C LEU A 203 1.20 -8.13 -11.68
N SER A 204 1.25 -9.32 -11.07
CA SER A 204 1.01 -10.59 -11.75
C SER A 204 -0.32 -10.72 -12.49
N PRO A 205 -1.43 -10.10 -12.05
CA PRO A 205 -2.66 -10.08 -12.85
C PRO A 205 -2.49 -9.41 -14.22
N LEU A 206 -1.46 -8.59 -14.39
CA LEU A 206 -1.21 -7.86 -15.63
C LEU A 206 -0.30 -8.61 -16.62
N TYR A 207 0.42 -9.65 -16.16
CA TYR A 207 1.42 -10.35 -16.99
C TYR A 207 0.86 -10.96 -18.27
N SER A 208 -0.39 -11.41 -18.27
CA SER A 208 -1.04 -11.97 -19.46
C SER A 208 -1.36 -10.93 -20.52
N TYR A 209 -1.40 -9.65 -20.14
CA TYR A 209 -1.81 -8.54 -21.00
C TYR A 209 -0.63 -7.70 -21.49
N VAL A 210 0.48 -7.70 -20.75
CA VAL A 210 1.71 -7.01 -21.17
C VAL A 210 2.38 -7.77 -22.31
N ASN A 211 2.84 -7.05 -23.32
CA ASN A 211 3.62 -7.64 -24.41
C ASN A 211 4.89 -8.30 -23.84
N GLN A 212 5.09 -9.59 -24.13
CA GLN A 212 6.22 -10.38 -23.62
C GLN A 212 7.59 -9.75 -23.93
N SER A 213 7.70 -8.95 -24.98
CA SER A 213 8.93 -8.21 -25.33
C SER A 213 9.31 -7.10 -24.34
N ARG A 214 8.40 -6.70 -23.45
CA ARG A 214 8.63 -5.68 -22.41
C ARG A 214 8.75 -6.27 -21.00
N ILE A 215 8.66 -7.60 -20.89
CA ILE A 215 8.90 -8.28 -19.62
C ILE A 215 10.41 -8.36 -19.43
N ILE A 216 10.89 -7.81 -18.33
CA ILE A 216 12.29 -7.87 -17.89
C ILE A 216 12.57 -9.32 -17.47
N ASP A 217 13.69 -9.88 -17.93
CA ASP A 217 14.13 -11.21 -17.51
C ASP A 217 14.27 -11.27 -15.98
N GLU A 218 13.72 -12.32 -15.35
CA GLU A 218 13.75 -12.51 -13.89
C GLU A 218 15.17 -12.50 -13.29
N HIS A 219 16.19 -12.77 -14.12
CA HIS A 219 17.59 -12.77 -13.73
C HIS A 219 18.20 -11.37 -13.55
N ALA A 220 17.52 -10.30 -13.99
CA ALA A 220 17.91 -8.91 -13.78
C ALA A 220 17.21 -8.28 -12.55
N SER A 221 16.93 -9.11 -11.53
CA SER A 221 16.18 -8.70 -10.33
C SER A 221 16.83 -7.49 -9.66
N GLN A 222 16.07 -6.39 -9.55
CA GLN A 222 16.44 -5.25 -8.73
C GLN A 222 15.71 -5.36 -7.39
N PRO A 223 16.41 -5.61 -6.26
CA PRO A 223 15.76 -5.82 -4.97
C PRO A 223 14.82 -4.69 -4.55
N LEU A 224 15.08 -3.46 -5.02
CA LEU A 224 14.25 -2.31 -4.69
C LEU A 224 12.86 -2.34 -5.36
N LEU A 225 12.70 -3.04 -6.49
CA LEU A 225 11.44 -3.11 -7.22
C LEU A 225 10.46 -4.12 -6.61
N SER A 226 10.97 -5.20 -6.04
CA SER A 226 10.14 -6.24 -5.45
C SER A 226 9.34 -5.68 -4.28
N GLY A 227 8.01 -5.69 -4.40
CA GLY A 227 7.12 -5.17 -3.36
C GLY A 227 7.10 -3.64 -3.24
N LEU A 228 7.72 -2.90 -4.18
CA LEU A 228 7.74 -1.44 -4.14
C LEU A 228 6.34 -0.87 -4.33
N ARG A 229 5.91 0.00 -3.41
CA ARG A 229 4.69 0.78 -3.55
C ARG A 229 4.98 2.22 -3.17
N ILE A 230 4.54 3.15 -4.02
CA ILE A 230 4.62 4.58 -3.75
C ILE A 230 3.20 5.09 -3.60
N TRP A 231 2.91 5.67 -2.45
CA TRP A 231 1.62 6.19 -2.08
C TRP A 231 1.64 7.72 -2.04
N ARG A 232 0.52 8.33 -2.39
CA ARG A 232 0.28 9.76 -2.17
C ARG A 232 -0.87 9.91 -1.19
N ALA A 233 -0.63 10.66 -0.13
CA ALA A 233 -1.65 10.99 0.85
C ALA A 233 -2.49 12.19 0.36
N LYS A 234 -3.81 12.06 0.47
CA LYS A 234 -4.76 13.16 0.32
C LYS A 234 -5.73 13.13 1.50
N GLY A 235 -5.43 13.93 2.52
CA GLY A 235 -6.12 13.82 3.81
C GLY A 235 -5.86 12.45 4.44
N ASN A 236 -6.93 11.72 4.77
CA ASN A 236 -6.85 10.39 5.39
C ASN A 236 -6.89 9.24 4.37
N ILE A 237 -6.76 9.54 3.08
CA ILE A 237 -6.80 8.55 2.00
C ILE A 237 -5.40 8.42 1.41
N LEU A 238 -4.94 7.17 1.27
CA LEU A 238 -3.72 6.83 0.55
C LEU A 238 -4.10 6.30 -0.84
N ASN A 239 -3.57 6.95 -1.87
CA ASN A 239 -3.74 6.51 -3.24
C ASN A 239 -2.43 5.90 -3.74
N PRO A 240 -2.46 4.70 -4.34
CA PRO A 240 -1.27 4.14 -4.97
C PRO A 240 -0.94 4.98 -6.21
N VAL A 241 0.33 5.32 -6.37
CA VAL A 241 0.83 6.12 -7.49
C VAL A 241 1.78 5.31 -8.36
N VAL A 242 2.68 4.55 -7.73
CA VAL A 242 3.59 3.66 -8.46
C VAL A 242 3.61 2.31 -7.77
N LEU A 243 3.58 1.25 -8.56
CA LEU A 243 3.79 -0.11 -8.13
C LEU A 243 4.99 -0.68 -8.89
N GLY A 244 5.89 -1.33 -8.17
CA GLY A 244 7.04 -2.00 -8.74
C GLY A 244 6.92 -3.51 -8.65
N ASP A 245 7.45 -4.19 -9.65
CA ASP A 245 7.79 -5.60 -9.58
C ASP A 245 9.01 -5.92 -10.46
N ASN A 246 9.49 -7.16 -10.38
CA ASN A 246 10.69 -7.55 -11.11
C ASN A 246 10.45 -7.88 -12.60
N ARG A 247 9.19 -8.05 -13.04
CA ARG A 247 8.86 -8.52 -14.39
C ARG A 247 8.45 -7.39 -15.32
N ILE A 248 7.59 -6.48 -14.86
CA ILE A 248 7.16 -5.30 -15.62
C ILE A 248 8.08 -4.11 -15.32
N GLY A 249 8.64 -4.04 -14.11
CA GLY A 249 9.41 -2.88 -13.66
C GLY A 249 8.54 -1.96 -12.83
N MET A 250 8.45 -0.68 -13.19
CA MET A 250 7.61 0.29 -12.48
C MET A 250 6.39 0.70 -13.32
N LEU A 251 5.21 0.68 -12.72
CA LEU A 251 3.96 1.16 -13.33
C LEU A 251 3.35 2.33 -12.57
N PHE A 252 2.96 3.36 -13.33
CA PHE A 252 2.29 4.55 -12.84
C PHE A 252 0.77 4.38 -12.84
N PHE A 253 0.17 4.44 -11.66
CA PHE A 253 -1.27 4.39 -11.41
C PHE A 253 -1.84 5.69 -10.84
N GLY A 254 -1.05 6.78 -10.82
CA GLY A 254 -1.46 8.03 -10.15
C GLY A 254 -2.71 8.72 -10.70
N HIS A 255 -3.18 8.32 -11.90
CA HIS A 255 -4.43 8.77 -12.53
C HIS A 255 -5.61 7.80 -12.38
N TYR A 256 -5.40 6.64 -11.76
CA TYR A 256 -6.45 5.67 -11.44
C TYR A 256 -7.14 6.01 -10.11
N HIS A 257 -8.43 5.70 -10.02
CA HIS A 257 -9.19 5.87 -8.80
C HIS A 257 -9.24 4.55 -8.01
N PRO A 258 -8.66 4.49 -6.80
CA PRO A 258 -8.79 3.31 -5.98
C PRO A 258 -10.23 3.15 -5.48
N LEU A 259 -10.75 1.93 -5.60
CA LEU A 259 -12.09 1.57 -5.19
C LEU A 259 -12.04 0.67 -3.95
N ASP A 260 -12.87 0.95 -2.95
CA ASP A 260 -12.94 0.12 -1.75
C ASP A 260 -13.48 -1.27 -2.08
N SER A 261 -12.75 -2.33 -1.72
CA SER A 261 -13.15 -3.73 -1.96
C SER A 261 -14.29 -4.20 -1.03
N SER A 262 -14.73 -3.36 -0.09
CA SER A 262 -15.83 -3.65 0.84
C SER A 262 -17.19 -3.79 0.14
N ASN A 263 -17.31 -3.35 -1.11
CA ASN A 263 -18.54 -3.44 -1.91
C ASN A 263 -18.54 -4.63 -2.89
N ILE A 264 -17.49 -5.47 -2.89
CA ILE A 264 -17.43 -6.65 -3.75
C ILE A 264 -18.41 -7.70 -3.23
N SER A 265 -19.23 -8.23 -4.13
CA SER A 265 -20.24 -9.22 -3.80
C SER A 265 -19.61 -10.47 -3.14
N LEU A 266 -20.32 -11.10 -2.21
CA LEU A 266 -19.88 -12.35 -1.56
C LEU A 266 -19.54 -13.45 -2.59
N GLU A 267 -20.20 -13.43 -3.74
CA GLU A 267 -19.97 -14.37 -4.84
C GLU A 267 -18.61 -14.15 -5.54
N GLU A 268 -18.20 -12.90 -5.74
CA GLU A 268 -16.87 -12.57 -6.30
C GLU A 268 -15.74 -12.94 -5.35
N ARG A 269 -15.92 -12.69 -4.04
CA ARG A 269 -14.95 -13.12 -3.02
C ARG A 269 -14.78 -14.65 -2.99
N GLN A 270 -15.88 -15.40 -3.14
CA GLN A 270 -15.85 -16.87 -3.20
C GLN A 270 -15.20 -17.39 -4.49
N ARG A 271 -15.39 -16.72 -5.63
CA ARG A 271 -14.69 -17.07 -6.87
C ARG A 271 -13.18 -16.85 -6.77
N GLN A 272 -12.75 -15.83 -6.03
CA GLN A 272 -11.35 -15.50 -5.82
C GLN A 272 -10.67 -16.45 -4.81
N SER A 273 -11.33 -16.81 -3.70
CA SER A 273 -10.79 -17.81 -2.77
C SER A 273 -10.57 -19.16 -3.45
N ASN A 274 -11.44 -19.53 -4.40
CA ASN A 274 -11.29 -20.77 -5.15
C ASN A 274 -10.12 -20.75 -6.15
N LYS A 275 -9.65 -19.58 -6.59
CA LYS A 275 -8.44 -19.47 -7.43
C LYS A 275 -7.14 -19.63 -6.63
N LEU A 276 -7.17 -19.36 -5.32
CA LEU A 276 -6.02 -19.58 -4.43
C LEU A 276 -5.84 -21.07 -4.06
N TYR A 277 -6.90 -21.88 -4.13
CA TYR A 277 -6.87 -23.31 -3.78
C TYR A 277 -6.67 -24.28 -4.97
N THR A 278 -6.53 -23.79 -6.20
CA THR A 278 -6.40 -24.64 -7.40
C THR A 278 -4.98 -24.82 -7.93
N LYS A 279 -3.95 -24.45 -7.19
CA LYS A 279 -2.58 -24.93 -7.42
C LYS A 279 -2.15 -25.84 -6.28
N ALA A 280 -2.51 -27.11 -6.40
CA ALA A 280 -1.83 -28.24 -5.77
C ALA A 280 -1.31 -29.15 -6.89
#